data_AF-A0A7K9CZY6-F1
#
_entry.id   AF-A0A7K9CZY6-F1
#
_cell.length_a   1.000
_cell.length_b   1.000
_cell.length_c   1.000
_cell.angle_alpha   90.00
_cell.angle_beta   90.00
_cell.angle_gamma   90.00
#
_symmetry.space_group_name_H-M   'P 1'
#
loop_
_entity.id
_entity.type
_entity.pdbx_description
1 polymer ?
#
loop_
_entity_poly.entity_id
_entity_poly.type
_entity_poly.pdbx_seq_one_letter_code
_entity_poly.pdbx_strand_id
1 'polypeptide(L)'
;KYTKFSIFYYWINSLGQNTSIYTRSENVPIPPGKENQTATLSYNHIIIPLQSTSSTGTYYCKVEWNGIQKMGNGVFVLARGTGYLETSSGWKILVTVTTLLAALSITATLLLLWKRK
;
A
#
# COMPACT_ATOMS: atom_id res chain seq x y z
N LYS A 1 16.19 -30.49 5.32
CA LYS A 1 14.80 -30.44 4.78
C LYS A 1 14.36 -29.01 4.46
N TYR A 2 14.66 -28.01 5.30
CA TYR A 2 14.31 -26.59 5.07
C TYR A 2 15.30 -25.81 4.18
N THR A 3 16.32 -26.47 3.63
CA THR A 3 17.33 -25.82 2.78
C THR A 3 16.81 -25.53 1.38
N LYS A 4 15.84 -26.31 0.89
CA LYS A 4 15.17 -26.13 -0.40
C LYS A 4 13.75 -25.67 -0.16
N PHE A 5 13.39 -24.52 -0.72
CA PHE A 5 12.04 -23.96 -0.58
C PHE A 5 11.71 -23.04 -1.76
N SER A 6 10.42 -22.81 -1.97
CA SER A 6 9.92 -21.88 -2.99
C SER A 6 9.16 -20.74 -2.33
N ILE A 7 9.42 -19.53 -2.80
CA ILE A 7 8.72 -18.31 -2.42
C ILE A 7 7.82 -17.90 -3.58
N PHE A 8 6.54 -17.70 -3.28
CA PHE A 8 5.51 -17.29 -4.22
C PHE A 8 5.01 -15.90 -3.86
N TYR A 9 5.01 -15.01 -4.84
CA TYR A 9 4.43 -13.68 -4.78
C TYR A 9 3.21 -13.65 -5.67
N TYR A 10 2.07 -13.29 -5.10
CA TYR A 10 0.79 -13.23 -5.81
C TYR A 10 -0.10 -12.20 -5.13
N TRP A 11 -1.19 -11.84 -5.79
CA TRP A 11 -2.19 -10.97 -5.19
C TRP A 11 -3.60 -11.50 -5.46
N ILE A 12 -4.52 -11.13 -4.56
CA ILE A 12 -5.93 -11.49 -4.65
C ILE A 12 -6.75 -10.21 -4.80
N ASN A 13 -7.56 -10.14 -5.84
CA ASN A 13 -8.43 -9.00 -6.10
C ASN A 13 -9.72 -9.04 -5.27
N SER A 14 -10.54 -7.99 -5.37
CA SER A 14 -11.83 -7.92 -4.66
C SER A 14 -12.83 -9.01 -5.07
N LEU A 15 -12.65 -9.64 -6.23
CA LEU A 15 -13.44 -10.77 -6.70
C LEU A 15 -12.89 -12.12 -6.21
N GLY A 16 -11.83 -12.12 -5.40
CA GLY A 16 -11.16 -13.34 -4.93
C GLY A 16 -10.26 -14.03 -5.97
N GLN A 17 -10.02 -13.41 -7.12
CA GLN A 17 -9.17 -13.99 -8.16
C GLN A 17 -7.71 -13.86 -7.76
N ASN A 18 -6.99 -14.99 -7.79
CA ASN A 18 -5.56 -15.06 -7.51
C ASN A 18 -4.76 -14.86 -8.81
N THR A 19 -3.84 -13.90 -8.79
CA THR A 19 -2.91 -13.65 -9.89
C THR A 19 -1.46 -13.84 -9.40
N SER A 20 -0.76 -14.80 -10.01
CA SER A 20 0.66 -15.02 -9.78
C SER A 20 1.48 -13.86 -10.32
N ILE A 21 2.45 -13.38 -9.54
CA ILE A 21 3.37 -12.30 -9.93
C ILE A 21 4.73 -12.91 -10.25
N TYR A 22 5.31 -13.62 -9.28
CA TYR A 22 6.66 -14.15 -9.38
C TYR A 22 6.84 -15.35 -8.45
N THR A 23 7.67 -16.30 -8.87
CA THR A 23 8.05 -17.45 -8.06
C THR A 23 9.56 -17.58 -8.06
N ARG A 24 10.13 -17.81 -6.89
CA ARG A 24 11.57 -17.96 -6.67
C ARG A 24 11.83 -19.26 -5.93
N SER A 25 12.80 -20.04 -6.37
CA SER A 25 13.24 -21.25 -5.67
C SER A 25 14.62 -21.03 -5.08
N GLU A 26 14.79 -21.38 -3.82
CA GLU A 26 16.01 -21.19 -3.05
C GLU A 26 16.60 -22.53 -2.62
N ASN A 27 17.93 -22.60 -2.58
CA ASN A 27 18.67 -23.70 -2.01
C ASN A 27 19.82 -23.17 -1.15
N VAL A 28 19.64 -23.18 0.16
CA VAL A 28 20.57 -22.60 1.12
C VAL A 28 21.49 -23.68 1.69
N PRO A 29 22.82 -23.57 1.52
CA PRO A 29 23.75 -24.50 2.17
C PRO A 29 23.80 -24.24 3.68
N ILE A 30 23.86 -25.31 4.46
CA ILE A 30 24.07 -25.23 5.92
C ILE A 30 25.59 -25.28 6.17
N PRO A 31 26.20 -24.27 6.81
CA PRO A 31 27.60 -24.33 7.18
C PRO A 31 27.90 -25.50 8.15
N PRO A 32 29.07 -26.15 8.06
CA PRO A 32 29.45 -27.20 8.99
C PRO A 32 29.38 -26.73 10.45
N GLY A 33 28.76 -27.52 11.33
CA GLY A 33 28.62 -27.20 12.76
C GLY A 33 27.45 -26.27 13.09
N LYS A 34 26.61 -25.92 12.11
CA LYS A 34 25.41 -25.08 12.27
C LYS A 34 24.09 -25.84 12.03
N GLU A 35 24.14 -27.16 11.89
CA GLU A 35 23.00 -28.01 11.49
C GLU A 35 21.81 -27.95 12.46
N ASN A 36 22.07 -27.69 13.74
CA ASN A 36 21.06 -27.61 14.79
C ASN A 36 20.74 -26.18 15.23
N GLN A 37 21.19 -25.18 14.48
CA GLN A 37 20.95 -23.77 14.80
C GLN A 37 19.84 -23.20 13.91
N THR A 38 19.09 -22.25 14.46
CA THR A 38 18.10 -21.49 13.69
C THR A 38 18.79 -20.32 13.00
N ALA A 39 18.48 -20.11 11.72
CA ALA A 39 18.94 -18.95 10.97
C ALA A 39 17.74 -18.12 10.50
N THR A 40 17.90 -16.80 10.48
CA THR A 40 16.95 -15.87 9.87
C THR A 40 17.61 -15.26 8.65
N LEU A 41 17.00 -15.46 7.49
CA LEU A 41 17.48 -14.94 6.21
C LEU A 41 16.41 -14.04 5.61
N SER A 42 16.84 -12.93 4.99
CA SER A 42 15.94 -11.98 4.35
C SER A 42 15.93 -12.17 2.84
N TYR A 43 14.73 -12.31 2.27
CA TYR A 43 14.52 -12.46 0.84
C TYR A 43 13.67 -11.30 0.34
N ASN A 44 14.33 -10.28 -0.21
CA ASN A 44 13.65 -9.10 -0.74
C ASN A 44 13.20 -9.36 -2.19
N HIS A 45 12.00 -8.90 -2.50
CA HIS A 45 11.48 -8.86 -3.87
C HIS A 45 10.75 -7.55 -4.08
N ILE A 46 11.12 -6.83 -5.13
CA ILE A 46 10.47 -5.59 -5.54
C ILE A 46 9.41 -5.95 -6.57
N ILE A 47 8.15 -5.74 -6.21
CA ILE A 47 7.03 -5.86 -7.13
C ILE A 47 6.94 -4.54 -7.88
N ILE A 48 7.41 -4.53 -9.13
CA ILE A 48 7.22 -3.38 -10.01
C ILE A 48 5.75 -3.41 -10.47
N PRO A 49 4.97 -2.33 -10.30
CA PRO A 49 3.56 -2.35 -10.65
C PRO A 49 3.40 -2.72 -12.12
N LEU A 50 2.58 -3.74 -12.40
CA LEU A 50 2.01 -3.88 -13.72
C LEU A 50 1.21 -2.60 -13.97
N GLN A 51 1.45 -1.95 -15.11
CA GLN A 51 0.91 -0.64 -15.51
C GLN A 51 -0.65 -0.59 -15.58
N SER A 52 -1.36 -1.58 -15.06
CA SER A 52 -2.80 -1.71 -15.10
C SER A 52 -3.45 -1.47 -13.74
N THR A 53 -4.58 -0.76 -13.77
CA THR A 53 -5.51 -0.57 -12.64
C THR A 53 -6.06 -1.88 -12.09
N SER A 54 -5.97 -2.97 -12.87
CA SER A 54 -6.38 -4.30 -12.44
C SER A 54 -5.58 -4.81 -11.25
N SER A 55 -4.39 -4.27 -10.98
CA SER A 55 -3.49 -4.70 -9.90
C SER A 55 -3.94 -4.28 -8.48
N THR A 56 -5.20 -3.86 -8.30
CA THR A 56 -5.73 -3.50 -6.97
C THR A 56 -6.14 -4.75 -6.21
N GLY A 57 -5.54 -4.98 -5.05
CA GLY A 57 -5.89 -6.10 -4.18
C GLY A 57 -4.90 -6.31 -3.04
N THR A 58 -4.99 -7.46 -2.38
CA THR A 58 -4.07 -7.82 -1.29
C THR A 58 -2.95 -8.69 -1.83
N TYR A 59 -1.73 -8.22 -1.65
CA TYR A 59 -0.50 -8.88 -2.08
C TYR A 59 0.02 -9.78 -0.97
N TYR A 60 0.41 -10.99 -1.32
CA TYR A 60 0.88 -12.00 -0.39
C TYR A 60 2.25 -12.54 -0.80
N CYS A 61 3.01 -12.92 0.23
CA CYS A 61 4.19 -13.76 0.10
C CYS A 61 3.89 -15.09 0.80
N LYS A 62 4.09 -16.19 0.08
CA LYS A 62 3.94 -17.55 0.60
C LYS A 62 5.23 -18.32 0.39
N VAL A 63 5.68 -19.04 1.42
CA VAL A 63 6.84 -19.92 1.36
C VAL A 63 6.37 -21.36 1.50
N GLU A 64 6.90 -22.25 0.67
CA GLU A 64 6.60 -23.68 0.67
C GLU A 64 7.87 -24.54 0.69
N TRP A 65 7.90 -25.54 1.57
CA TRP A 65 8.97 -26.53 1.66
C TRP A 65 8.46 -27.85 2.25
N ASN A 66 8.76 -28.97 1.60
CA ASN A 66 8.32 -30.31 2.02
C ASN A 66 6.84 -30.41 2.43
N GLY A 67 5.94 -29.76 1.68
CA GLY A 67 4.50 -29.74 1.96
C GLY A 67 4.06 -28.81 3.10
N ILE A 68 5.00 -28.15 3.78
CA ILE A 68 4.68 -27.08 4.75
C ILE A 68 4.53 -25.78 3.97
N GLN A 69 3.44 -25.06 4.25
CA GLN A 69 3.19 -23.73 3.69
C GLN A 69 3.07 -22.70 4.81
N LYS A 70 3.72 -21.55 4.63
CA LYS A 70 3.56 -20.37 5.49
C LYS A 70 3.30 -19.16 4.61
N MET A 71 2.35 -18.34 5.03
CA MET A 71 1.90 -17.17 4.28
C MET A 71 1.98 -15.94 5.19
N GLY A 72 2.48 -14.83 4.65
CA GLY A 72 2.43 -13.54 5.34
C GLY A 72 1.01 -12.99 5.42
N ASN A 73 0.78 -12.05 6.32
CA ASN A 73 -0.54 -11.42 6.53
C ASN A 73 -1.06 -10.66 5.30
N GLY A 74 -0.15 -10.35 4.36
CA GLY A 74 -0.44 -9.61 3.15
C GLY A 74 -0.46 -8.09 3.34
N VAL A 75 -0.47 -7.38 2.22
CA VAL A 75 -0.51 -5.92 2.16
C VAL A 75 -1.53 -5.51 1.11
N PHE A 76 -2.51 -4.70 1.49
CA PHE A 76 -3.46 -4.14 0.54
C PHE A 76 -2.79 -3.02 -0.27
N VAL A 77 -2.91 -3.11 -1.59
CA VAL A 77 -2.39 -2.10 -2.53
C VAL A 77 -3.54 -1.59 -3.39
N LEU A 78 -3.73 -0.28 -3.37
CA LEU A 78 -4.68 0.42 -4.23
C LEU A 78 -3.98 0.94 -5.48
N ALA A 79 -4.13 0.25 -6.60
CA ALA A 79 -3.54 0.62 -7.88
C ALA A 79 -4.46 1.61 -8.63
N ARG A 80 -4.05 2.88 -8.73
CA ARG A 80 -4.77 3.92 -9.48
C ARG A 80 -4.03 4.24 -10.77
N GLY A 81 -4.73 4.23 -11.89
CA GLY A 81 -4.14 4.51 -13.21
C GLY A 81 -3.67 5.95 -13.37
N THR A 82 -4.20 6.86 -12.56
CA THR A 82 -3.86 8.30 -12.58
C THR A 82 -2.86 8.70 -11.48
N GLY A 83 -2.27 7.73 -10.76
CA GLY A 83 -1.41 8.01 -9.60
C GLY A 83 -2.17 8.45 -8.34
N TYR A 84 -1.44 8.81 -7.29
CA TYR A 84 -2.00 9.33 -6.04
C TYR A 84 -2.32 10.83 -6.20
N LEU A 85 -3.59 11.16 -6.34
CA LEU A 85 -4.07 12.54 -6.15
C LEU A 85 -4.25 12.76 -4.66
N GLU A 86 -3.34 13.51 -4.05
CA GLU A 86 -3.50 13.96 -2.67
C GLU A 86 -4.77 14.81 -2.60
N THR A 87 -5.76 14.36 -1.83
CA THR A 87 -7.04 15.04 -1.66
C THR A 87 -6.91 16.25 -0.73
N SER A 88 -5.96 17.13 -1.01
CA SER A 88 -5.80 18.44 -0.36
C SER A 88 -6.91 19.44 -0.79
N SER A 89 -7.69 19.10 -1.82
CA SER A 89 -8.74 19.98 -2.37
C SER A 89 -9.81 20.37 -1.33
N GLY A 90 -10.18 19.47 -0.40
CA GLY A 90 -11.18 19.78 0.62
C GLY A 90 -10.74 20.90 1.58
N TRP A 91 -9.48 20.88 2.00
CA TRP A 91 -8.90 21.90 2.87
C TRP A 91 -8.83 23.27 2.17
N LYS A 92 -8.43 23.29 0.91
CA LYS A 92 -8.37 24.52 0.10
C LYS A 92 -9.77 25.16 -0.03
N ILE A 93 -10.79 24.35 -0.35
CA ILE A 93 -12.17 24.83 -0.45
C ILE A 93 -12.64 25.42 0.88
N LEU A 94 -12.40 24.73 2.00
CA LEU A 94 -12.82 25.20 3.31
C LEU A 94 -12.18 26.56 3.67
N VAL A 95 -10.88 26.70 3.45
CA VAL A 95 -10.17 27.97 3.70
C VAL A 95 -10.74 29.08 2.82
N THR A 96 -10.93 28.84 1.51
CA THR A 96 -11.48 29.86 0.59
C THR A 96 -12.89 30.29 0.96
N VAL A 97 -13.77 29.35 1.33
CA VAL A 97 -15.14 29.68 1.74
C VAL A 97 -15.13 30.49 3.04
N THR A 98 -14.29 30.11 4.01
CA THR A 98 -14.20 30.80 5.30
C THR A 98 -13.65 32.23 5.15
N THR A 99 -12.63 32.43 4.32
CA THR A 99 -12.07 33.77 4.07
C THR A 99 -13.08 34.68 3.36
N LEU A 100 -13.83 34.14 2.39
CA LEU A 100 -14.88 34.88 1.71
C LEU A 100 -15.99 35.32 2.67
N LEU A 101 -16.46 34.40 3.52
CA LEU A 101 -17.49 34.68 4.52
C LEU A 101 -17.03 35.73 5.55
N ALA A 102 -15.77 35.66 5.99
CA ALA A 102 -15.20 36.64 6.90
C ALA A 102 -15.15 38.04 6.27
N ALA A 103 -14.69 38.13 5.02
CA ALA A 103 -14.64 39.41 4.29
C ALA A 103 -16.05 40.02 4.10
N LEU A 104 -17.04 39.20 3.75
CA LEU A 104 -18.44 39.63 3.63
C LEU A 104 -19.03 40.10 4.96
N SER A 105 -18.70 39.42 6.07
CA SER A 105 -19.18 39.80 7.40
C SER A 105 -18.61 41.15 7.86
N ILE A 106 -17.32 41.38 7.63
CA ILE A 106 -16.66 42.65 7.98
C ILE A 106 -17.23 43.80 7.14
N THR A 107 -17.35 43.61 5.83
CA THR A 107 -17.89 44.63 4.91
C THR A 107 -19.34 44.97 5.22
N ALA A 108 -20.20 43.97 5.48
CA ALA A 108 -21.58 44.19 5.89
C ALA A 108 -21.66 44.98 7.21
N THR A 109 -20.83 44.65 8.20
CA THR A 109 -20.79 45.35 9.49
C THR A 109 -20.36 46.81 9.32
N LEU A 110 -19.35 47.07 8.50
CA LEU A 110 -18.89 48.44 8.20
C LEU A 110 -19.97 49.29 7.53
N LEU A 111 -20.66 48.72 6.53
CA LEU A 111 -21.75 49.39 5.83
C LEU A 111 -22.93 49.72 6.75
N LEU A 112 -23.29 48.82 7.66
CA LEU A 112 -24.36 49.05 8.64
C LEU A 112 -24.01 50.16 9.64
N LEU A 113 -22.75 50.21 10.10
CA LEU A 113 -22.29 51.29 10.99
C LEU A 113 -22.25 52.64 10.26
N TRP A 114 -21.80 52.65 8.99
CA TRP A 114 -21.75 53.87 8.19
C TRP A 114 -23.14 54.43 7.92
N LYS A 115 -24.13 53.58 7.62
CA LYS A 115 -25.53 54.00 7.42
C LYS A 115 -26.20 54.53 8.70
N ARG A 116 -25.73 54.12 9.88
CA ARG A 116 -26.26 54.60 11.17
C ARG A 116 -25.70 55.96 11.60
N LYS A 117 -24.63 56.43 10.95
CA LYS A 117 -24.05 57.76 11.16
C LYS A 117 -24.73 58.77 10.24
#